data_AF-A0A2U1JEK3-F1
#
_entry.id   AF-A0A2U1JEK3-F1
#
_cell.length_a   1.000
_cell.length_b   1.000
_cell.length_c   1.000
_cell.angle_alpha   90.00
_cell.angle_beta   90.00
_cell.angle_gamma   90.00
#
_symmetry.space_group_name_H-M   'P 1'
#
loop_
_entity.id
_entity.type
_entity.pdbx_description
1 polymer ?
#
loop_
_entity_poly.entity_id
_entity_poly.type
_entity_poly.pdbx_seq_one_letter_code
_entity_poly.pdbx_strand_id
1 'polypeptide(L)'
;MSGFPGSDRRLVNGPERSVPPLEPNTDGNIRDSIIQNKRPSGREILQPRPLFIKSDLVNNASGSAYLEQGGIKISCSVYGPRPIKKVGAIVSSTTGNLECEF
;
A
#
# COMPACT_ATOMS: atom_id res chain seq x y z
N MET A 1 -38.26 -10.83 -4.64
CA MET A 1 -36.79 -10.85 -4.49
C MET A 1 -36.34 -9.51 -3.93
N SER A 2 -36.43 -9.33 -2.62
CA SER A 2 -36.03 -8.11 -1.92
C SER A 2 -34.56 -8.24 -1.51
N GLY A 3 -33.66 -7.56 -2.23
CA GLY A 3 -32.27 -7.41 -1.80
C GLY A 3 -32.19 -6.61 -0.50
N PHE A 4 -31.29 -6.98 0.40
CA PHE A 4 -31.05 -6.28 1.65
C PHE A 4 -30.76 -4.78 1.39
N PRO A 5 -31.43 -3.84 2.08
CA PRO A 5 -31.14 -2.42 1.96
C PRO A 5 -29.74 -2.15 2.52
N GLY A 6 -28.79 -1.82 1.63
CA GLY A 6 -27.37 -1.62 1.99
C GLY A 6 -26.38 -2.49 1.20
N SER A 7 -26.87 -3.42 0.37
CA SER A 7 -26.03 -4.23 -0.50
C SER A 7 -25.45 -3.40 -1.64
N ASP A 8 -24.12 -3.37 -1.77
CA ASP A 8 -23.45 -2.70 -2.89
C ASP A 8 -23.83 -3.40 -4.20
N ARG A 9 -24.30 -2.62 -5.17
CA ARG A 9 -24.68 -3.13 -6.49
C ARG A 9 -23.53 -3.16 -7.48
N ARG A 10 -22.37 -2.59 -7.12
CA ARG A 10 -21.16 -2.53 -7.96
C ARG A 10 -20.16 -3.64 -7.64
N LEU A 11 -20.27 -4.26 -6.46
CA LEU A 11 -19.37 -5.31 -6.00
C LEU A 11 -20.12 -6.63 -5.78
N VAL A 12 -19.35 -7.72 -5.67
CA VAL A 12 -19.88 -9.02 -5.26
C VAL A 12 -20.24 -8.93 -3.78
N ASN A 13 -21.51 -9.18 -3.48
CA ASN A 13 -22.01 -9.11 -2.11
C ASN A 13 -21.56 -10.35 -1.32
N GLY A 14 -20.81 -10.11 -0.25
CA GLY A 14 -20.44 -11.13 0.72
C GLY A 14 -21.58 -11.43 1.71
N PRO A 15 -21.29 -12.24 2.74
CA PRO A 15 -22.23 -12.48 3.83
C PRO A 15 -22.49 -11.20 4.62
N GLU A 16 -23.63 -11.14 5.31
CA GLU A 16 -24.05 -10.01 6.15
C GLU A 16 -23.09 -9.74 7.32
N ARG A 17 -22.36 -10.76 7.77
CA ARG A 17 -21.36 -10.66 8.81
C ARG A 17 -20.11 -11.47 8.42
N SER A 18 -18.96 -10.82 8.46
CA SER A 18 -17.64 -11.46 8.37
C SER A 18 -16.89 -11.18 9.67
N VAL A 19 -16.37 -12.23 10.31
CA VAL A 19 -15.57 -12.13 11.53
C VAL A 19 -14.17 -12.65 11.22
N PRO A 20 -13.09 -11.88 11.50
CA PRO A 20 -11.74 -12.36 11.27
C PRO A 20 -11.44 -13.55 12.20
N PRO A 21 -10.57 -14.49 11.79
CA PRO A 21 -10.07 -15.52 12.68
C PRO A 21 -9.39 -14.92 13.92
N LEU A 22 -9.50 -15.61 15.06
CA LEU A 22 -8.73 -15.27 16.25
C LEU A 22 -7.30 -15.80 16.07
N GLU A 23 -6.34 -14.88 15.94
CA GLU A 23 -4.93 -15.24 15.96
C GLU A 23 -4.52 -15.61 17.40
N PRO A 24 -3.80 -16.73 17.61
CA PRO A 24 -3.21 -17.00 18.92
C PRO A 24 -2.20 -15.90 19.26
N ASN A 25 -2.21 -15.42 20.51
CA ASN A 25 -1.30 -14.38 20.98
C ASN A 25 0.16 -14.82 20.77
N THR A 26 0.74 -14.33 19.69
CA THR A 26 2.15 -14.52 19.35
C THR A 26 2.87 -13.21 19.63
N ASP A 27 2.65 -12.66 20.83
CA ASP A 27 3.38 -11.50 21.31
C ASP A 27 4.84 -11.94 21.43
N GLY A 28 5.63 -11.70 20.37
CA GLY A 28 7.05 -11.95 20.39
C GLY A 28 7.63 -11.22 21.60
N ASN A 29 8.30 -11.95 22.49
CA ASN A 29 8.83 -11.42 23.75
C ASN A 29 9.79 -10.26 23.48
N ILE A 30 9.28 -9.03 23.47
CA ILE A 30 10.07 -7.80 23.38
C ILE A 30 11.15 -7.81 24.48
N ARG A 31 10.83 -8.41 25.63
CA ARG A 31 11.74 -8.60 26.77
C ARG A 31 12.99 -9.40 26.40
N ASP A 32 12.86 -10.48 25.63
CA ASP A 32 14.00 -11.33 25.23
C ASP A 32 14.92 -10.58 24.26
N SER A 33 14.34 -9.78 23.35
CA SER A 33 15.14 -8.95 22.43
C SER A 33 15.93 -7.84 23.15
N ILE A 34 15.39 -7.26 24.23
CA ILE A 34 16.09 -6.27 25.06
C ILE A 34 17.29 -6.91 25.77
N ILE A 35 17.09 -8.09 26.37
CA ILE A 35 18.14 -8.83 27.09
C ILE A 35 19.29 -9.21 26.14
N GLN A 36 18.96 -9.58 24.90
CA GLN A 36 19.94 -9.98 23.89
C GLN A 36 20.57 -8.79 23.14
N ASN A 37 20.23 -7.54 23.49
CA ASN A 37 20.70 -6.32 22.82
C ASN A 37 20.45 -6.32 21.30
N LYS A 38 19.36 -6.97 20.87
CA LYS A 38 18.97 -7.12 19.46
C LYS A 38 17.68 -6.37 19.19
N ARG A 39 17.51 -5.94 17.94
CA ARG A 39 16.23 -5.34 17.51
C ARG A 39 15.13 -6.41 17.50
N PRO A 40 13.83 -6.05 17.60
CA PRO A 40 12.72 -7.02 17.56
C PRO A 40 12.70 -7.92 16.32
N SER A 41 13.34 -7.49 15.24
CA SER A 41 13.50 -8.29 14.02
C SER A 41 14.74 -9.21 14.02
N GLY A 42 15.39 -9.43 15.17
CA GLY A 42 16.60 -10.25 15.31
C GLY A 42 17.90 -9.65 14.76
N ARG A 43 17.87 -8.40 14.28
CA ARG A 43 19.03 -7.68 13.71
C ARG A 43 19.88 -7.03 14.80
N GLU A 44 21.16 -6.83 14.52
CA GLU A 44 22.05 -6.02 15.36
C GLU A 44 21.59 -4.55 15.42
N ILE A 45 21.99 -3.84 16.47
CA ILE A 45 21.60 -2.44 16.69
C ILE A 45 22.07 -1.56 15.53
N LEU A 46 23.29 -1.76 15.04
CA LEU A 46 23.86 -0.98 13.94
C LEU A 46 23.52 -1.53 12.54
N GLN A 47 22.92 -2.73 12.46
CA GLN A 47 22.60 -3.36 11.18
C GLN A 47 21.33 -2.74 10.58
N PRO A 48 21.40 -2.13 9.37
CA PRO A 48 20.23 -1.59 8.69
C PRO A 48 19.26 -2.72 8.29
N ARG A 49 18.00 -2.37 8.06
CA ARG A 49 17.01 -3.35 7.57
C ARG A 49 17.28 -3.61 6.07
N PRO A 50 17.37 -4.87 5.62
CA PRO A 50 17.48 -5.19 4.20
C PRO A 50 16.37 -4.52 3.40
N LEU A 51 16.74 -4.04 2.23
CA LEU A 51 15.90 -3.24 1.36
C LEU A 51 15.93 -3.86 -0.03
N PHE A 52 14.75 -4.13 -0.59
CA PHE A 52 14.60 -4.56 -1.98
C PHE A 52 13.84 -3.48 -2.73
N ILE A 53 14.42 -2.97 -3.80
CA ILE A 53 13.77 -2.00 -4.69
C ILE A 53 13.76 -2.58 -6.09
N LYS A 54 12.59 -2.55 -6.74
CA LYS A 54 12.44 -2.85 -8.16
C LYS A 54 11.67 -1.73 -8.82
N SER A 55 12.28 -1.06 -9.80
CA SER A 55 11.57 -0.17 -10.71
C SER A 55 10.88 -0.97 -11.82
N ASP A 56 9.89 -0.36 -12.46
CA ASP A 56 9.19 -0.93 -13.62
C ASP A 56 8.49 -2.26 -13.30
N LEU A 57 7.69 -2.26 -12.23
CA LEU A 57 6.86 -3.40 -11.83
C LEU A 57 5.55 -3.48 -12.64
N VAL A 58 4.96 -2.32 -12.97
CA VAL A 58 3.64 -2.19 -13.59
C VAL A 58 3.78 -1.71 -15.03
N ASN A 59 3.58 -2.62 -15.99
CA ASN A 59 3.75 -2.35 -17.43
C ASN A 59 2.83 -1.26 -17.99
N ASN A 60 1.65 -1.06 -17.39
CA ASN A 60 0.68 -0.06 -17.86
C ASN A 60 0.90 1.35 -17.26
N ALA A 61 1.84 1.49 -16.32
CA ALA A 61 2.20 2.77 -15.73
C ALA A 61 3.35 3.40 -16.53
N SER A 62 3.38 4.73 -16.61
CA SER A 62 4.51 5.44 -17.23
C SER A 62 5.80 5.24 -16.43
N GLY A 63 5.66 5.04 -15.12
CA GLY A 63 6.72 4.63 -14.23
C GLY A 63 6.13 3.95 -13.01
N SER A 64 6.84 2.97 -12.46
CA SER A 64 6.41 2.28 -11.25
C SER A 64 7.61 1.86 -10.41
N ALA A 65 7.38 1.68 -9.12
CA ALA A 65 8.40 1.25 -8.18
C ALA A 65 7.79 0.38 -7.09
N TYR A 66 8.54 -0.64 -6.70
CA TYR A 66 8.22 -1.55 -5.62
C TYR A 66 9.32 -1.53 -4.58
N LEU A 67 8.92 -1.45 -3.32
CA LEU A 67 9.82 -1.37 -2.17
C LEU A 67 9.42 -2.44 -1.16
N GLU A 68 10.38 -3.26 -0.74
CA GLU A 68 10.26 -4.08 0.45
C GLU A 68 11.31 -3.71 1.49
N GLN A 69 10.85 -3.62 2.74
CA GLN A 69 11.70 -3.44 3.89
C GLN A 69 11.15 -4.27 5.06
N GLY A 70 11.58 -5.54 5.16
CA GLY A 70 11.05 -6.47 6.16
C GLY A 70 9.57 -6.77 5.94
N GLY A 71 8.71 -6.41 6.90
CA GLY A 71 7.26 -6.58 6.79
C GLY A 71 6.55 -5.48 5.99
N ILE A 72 7.26 -4.40 5.63
CA ILE A 72 6.71 -3.30 4.84
C ILE A 72 6.88 -3.63 3.36
N LYS A 73 5.78 -3.61 2.61
CA LYS A 73 5.75 -3.79 1.16
C LYS A 73 4.90 -2.68 0.57
N ILE A 74 5.48 -1.88 -0.34
CA ILE A 74 4.84 -0.72 -0.96
C ILE A 74 5.00 -0.83 -2.47
N SER A 75 3.91 -0.59 -3.20
CA SER A 75 3.92 -0.44 -4.67
C SER A 75 3.43 0.96 -5.02
N CYS A 76 4.17 1.66 -5.88
CA CYS A 76 3.84 2.98 -6.39
C CYS A 76 3.80 2.96 -7.92
N SER A 77 2.85 3.67 -8.51
CA SER A 77 2.69 3.79 -9.96
C SER A 77 2.35 5.22 -10.35
N VAL A 78 3.03 5.74 -11.36
CA VAL A 78 2.84 7.08 -11.90
C VAL A 78 2.20 6.95 -13.27
N TYR A 79 1.08 7.63 -13.45
CA TYR A 79 0.36 7.66 -14.71
C TYR A 79 0.32 9.08 -15.27
N GLY A 80 1.29 9.41 -16.11
CA GLY A 80 1.35 10.74 -16.70
C GLY A 80 2.51 10.93 -17.68
N PRO A 81 2.59 12.11 -18.30
CA PRO A 81 1.64 13.22 -18.19
C PRO A 81 0.28 12.92 -18.83
N ARG A 82 -0.83 13.36 -18.21
CA ARG A 82 -2.20 13.21 -18.77
C ARG A 82 -2.77 14.58 -19.15
N PRO A 83 -3.48 14.70 -20.29
CA PRO A 83 -4.12 15.94 -20.68
C PRO A 83 -5.24 16.30 -19.70
N ILE A 84 -5.25 17.55 -19.23
CA ILE A 84 -6.29 18.05 -18.32
C ILE A 84 -7.55 18.34 -19.15
N LYS A 85 -8.61 17.56 -18.93
CA LYS A 85 -9.93 17.80 -19.54
C LYS A 85 -10.74 18.74 -18.65
N LYS A 86 -10.57 20.05 -18.80
CA LYS A 86 -11.57 21.03 -18.30
C LYS A 86 -12.47 21.44 -19.45
N VAL A 87 -13.78 21.25 -19.30
CA VAL A 87 -14.76 21.68 -20.30
C VAL A 87 -14.67 23.19 -20.48
N GLY A 88 -14.34 23.64 -21.70
CA GLY A 88 -14.41 25.06 -22.08
C GLY A 88 -13.13 25.90 -21.90
N ALA A 89 -11.98 25.33 -21.50
CA ALA A 89 -10.74 26.10 -21.38
C ALA A 89 -9.51 25.34 -21.88
N ILE A 90 -8.76 25.94 -22.82
CA ILE A 90 -7.38 25.55 -23.11
C ILE A 90 -6.54 26.01 -21.92
N VAL A 91 -6.19 25.07 -21.04
CA VAL A 91 -5.33 25.37 -19.90
C VAL A 91 -3.88 25.28 -20.35
N SER A 92 -3.32 26.39 -20.83
CA SER A 92 -1.87 26.53 -21.00
C SER A 92 -1.26 26.88 -19.65
N SER A 93 -0.62 25.90 -19.00
CA SER A 93 0.10 26.08 -17.74
C SER A 93 1.58 25.79 -17.95
N THR A 94 2.44 26.61 -17.35
CA THR A 94 3.89 26.37 -17.30
C THR A 94 4.25 25.24 -16.33
N THR A 95 3.33 24.86 -15.45
CA THR A 95 3.50 23.81 -14.42
C THR A 95 2.44 22.70 -14.53
N GLY A 96 2.79 21.50 -14.10
CA GLY A 96 1.87 20.35 -14.02
C GLY A 96 1.20 20.24 -12.65
N ASN A 97 0.04 19.57 -12.61
CA ASN A 97 -0.62 19.19 -11.35
C ASN A 97 -0.25 17.74 -11.01
N LEU A 98 0.14 17.51 -9.76
CA LEU A 98 0.41 16.19 -9.21
C LEU A 98 -0.72 15.80 -8.25
N GLU A 99 -1.32 14.65 -8.46
CA GLU A 99 -2.32 14.04 -7.59
C GLU A 99 -1.79 12.70 -7.09
N CYS A 100 -1.88 12.47 -5.78
CA CYS A 100 -1.42 11.25 -5.13
C CYS A 100 -2.59 10.58 -4.41
N GLU A 101 -2.77 9.29 -4.65
CA GLU A 101 -3.73 8.40 -3.99
C GLU A 101 -2.94 7.30 -3.26
N PHE A 102 -3.34 6.96 -2.03
CA PHE A 102 -2.59 6.07 -1.13
C PHE A 102 -3.48 4.97 -0.57
#